data_AF-A0A2G5TV93-F1
#
_entry.id   AF-A0A2G5TV93-F1
#
_cell.length_a   1.000
_cell.length_b   1.000
_cell.length_c   1.000
_cell.angle_alpha   90.00
_cell.angle_beta   90.00
_cell.angle_gamma   90.00
#
_symmetry.space_group_name_H-M   'P 1'
#
loop_
_entity.id
_entity.type
_entity.pdbx_description
1 polymer ?
#
loop_
_entity_poly.entity_id
_entity_poly.type
_entity_poly.pdbx_seq_one_letter_code
_entity_poly.pdbx_strand_id
1 'polypeptide(L)'
;MVDLLQSIQDPGIGEILIQVMSIVKDKDYPANYKNSKELENELIFKKYNQSLTPTWKGKKAIVRSDKIGIMSVHYAIAKYPGIKTLLANSTLAVLRHLRSTKHRINGSAWHLTPNENGTLPIFRDVPLPPTFSKTLREAIIKRVQFVYETIPVNCSTIPSQLADMINHPDPCSKPWPNF
;
A
#
# COMPACT_ATOMS: atom_id res chain seq x y z
N MET A 1 -9.59 -3.64 9.86
CA MET A 1 -8.59 -4.74 9.76
C MET A 1 -8.11 -5.14 11.14
N VAL A 2 -7.58 -4.19 11.94
CA VAL A 2 -7.22 -4.47 13.34
C VAL A 2 -8.41 -5.06 14.12
N ASP A 3 -9.60 -4.48 13.96
CA ASP A 3 -10.82 -4.99 14.62
C ASP A 3 -11.17 -6.43 14.20
N LEU A 4 -11.02 -6.76 12.91
CA LEU A 4 -11.20 -8.13 12.43
C LEU A 4 -10.22 -9.08 13.11
N LEU A 5 -8.94 -8.70 13.18
CA LEU A 5 -7.91 -9.53 13.83
C LEU A 5 -8.19 -9.69 15.33
N GLN A 6 -8.64 -8.64 16.01
CA GLN A 6 -9.01 -8.68 17.43
C GLN A 6 -10.28 -9.48 17.70
N SER A 7 -11.22 -9.55 16.75
CA SER A 7 -12.43 -10.37 16.89
C SER A 7 -12.17 -11.88 16.83
N ILE A 8 -11.01 -12.30 16.30
CA ILE A 8 -10.69 -13.72 16.12
C ILE A 8 -10.02 -14.26 17.37
N GLN A 9 -10.83 -14.87 18.23
CA GLN A 9 -10.38 -15.46 19.49
C GLN A 9 -10.03 -16.96 19.39
N ASP A 10 -10.48 -17.65 18.33
CA ASP A 10 -10.22 -19.08 18.15
C ASP A 10 -8.70 -19.33 17.91
N PRO A 11 -8.00 -20.02 18.84
CA PRO A 11 -6.59 -20.34 18.68
C PRO A 11 -6.33 -21.36 17.57
N GLY A 12 -7.35 -22.05 17.07
CA GLY A 12 -7.25 -22.93 15.90
C GLY A 12 -7.07 -22.18 14.59
N ILE A 13 -7.31 -20.87 14.52
CA ILE A 13 -7.11 -20.08 13.29
C ILE A 13 -5.63 -19.75 13.13
N GLY A 14 -5.02 -20.29 12.07
CA GLY A 14 -3.63 -19.98 11.67
C GLY A 14 -3.53 -19.14 10.41
N GLU A 15 -4.60 -19.06 9.63
CA GLU A 15 -4.65 -18.31 8.38
C GLU A 15 -5.99 -17.61 8.21
N ILE A 16 -5.96 -16.37 7.72
CA ILE A 16 -7.13 -15.62 7.26
C ILE A 16 -6.91 -15.31 5.79
N LEU A 17 -7.80 -15.79 4.93
CA LEU A 17 -7.80 -15.45 3.51
C LEU A 17 -8.73 -14.28 3.24
N ILE A 18 -8.24 -13.32 2.47
CA ILE A 18 -8.93 -12.07 2.18
C ILE A 18 -9.06 -11.91 0.67
N GLN A 19 -10.27 -11.57 0.24
CA GLN A 19 -10.55 -11.24 -1.15
C GLN A 19 -9.80 -9.97 -1.56
N VAL A 20 -9.48 -9.88 -2.85
CA VAL A 20 -8.78 -8.75 -3.42
C VAL A 20 -9.67 -8.00 -4.39
N MET A 21 -9.65 -6.68 -4.32
CA MET A 21 -10.14 -5.79 -5.38
C MET A 21 -8.96 -5.21 -6.13
N SER A 22 -8.91 -5.46 -7.45
CA SER A 22 -7.83 -4.92 -8.29
C SER A 22 -8.14 -3.49 -8.69
N ILE A 23 -7.14 -2.63 -8.61
CA ILE A 23 -7.19 -1.22 -8.97
C ILE A 23 -6.11 -0.95 -10.01
N VAL A 24 -6.46 -0.23 -11.09
CA VAL A 24 -5.50 0.12 -12.15
C VAL A 24 -4.58 1.23 -11.65
N LYS A 25 -3.27 0.98 -11.71
CA LYS A 25 -2.23 2.00 -11.46
C LYS A 25 -1.42 2.23 -12.74
N ASP A 26 -1.73 3.30 -13.44
CA ASP A 26 -1.23 3.62 -14.78
C ASP A 26 -0.25 4.79 -14.82
N LYS A 27 -0.16 5.58 -13.73
CA LYS A 27 0.68 6.78 -13.66
C LYS A 27 1.84 6.61 -12.68
N ASP A 28 2.84 7.42 -12.93
CA ASP A 28 3.96 7.63 -12.03
C ASP A 28 3.62 8.65 -10.96
N TYR A 29 4.40 8.61 -9.89
CA TYR A 29 4.41 9.61 -8.85
C TYR A 29 5.51 10.63 -9.15
N PRO A 30 5.33 11.89 -8.73
CA PRO A 30 6.41 12.87 -8.81
C PRO A 30 7.60 12.39 -7.97
N ALA A 31 8.81 12.68 -8.45
CA ALA A 31 10.04 12.32 -7.76
C ALA A 31 10.22 13.07 -6.43
N ASN A 32 9.76 14.33 -6.39
CA ASN A 32 9.94 15.23 -5.26
C ASN A 32 8.61 15.85 -4.82
N TYR A 33 8.49 16.17 -3.54
CA TYR A 33 7.42 17.01 -3.03
C TYR A 33 7.58 18.44 -3.58
N LYS A 34 6.48 19.02 -4.07
CA LYS A 34 6.46 20.42 -4.53
C LYS A 34 5.66 21.32 -3.60
N ASN A 35 4.44 20.92 -3.28
CA ASN A 35 3.52 21.65 -2.41
C ASN A 35 2.37 20.73 -1.99
N SER A 36 1.62 21.12 -0.96
CA SER A 36 0.54 20.30 -0.39
C SER A 36 -0.61 20.06 -1.38
N LYS A 37 -0.86 21.00 -2.31
CA LYS A 37 -1.90 20.86 -3.34
C LYS A 37 -1.55 19.76 -4.35
N GLU A 38 -0.30 19.73 -4.82
CA GLU A 38 0.18 18.64 -5.69
C GLU A 38 0.21 17.31 -4.94
N LEU A 39 0.67 17.30 -3.68
CA LEU A 39 0.64 16.09 -2.85
C LEU A 39 -0.77 15.53 -2.71
N GLU A 40 -1.76 16.40 -2.52
CA GLU A 40 -3.16 15.98 -2.39
C GLU A 40 -3.70 15.28 -3.64
N ASN A 41 -3.33 15.77 -4.83
CA ASN A 41 -3.68 15.13 -6.10
C ASN A 41 -2.98 13.78 -6.30
N GLU A 42 -1.85 13.59 -5.63
CA GLU A 42 -1.03 12.37 -5.68
C GLU A 42 -1.34 11.37 -4.57
N LEU A 43 -2.33 11.64 -3.70
CA LEU A 43 -2.78 10.68 -2.70
C LEU A 43 -3.37 9.44 -3.38
N ILE A 44 -2.70 8.30 -3.22
CA ILE A 44 -3.01 7.04 -3.92
C ILE A 44 -4.48 6.61 -3.80
N PHE A 45 -5.08 6.83 -2.64
CA PHE A 45 -6.46 6.46 -2.35
C PHE A 45 -7.51 7.44 -2.90
N LYS A 46 -7.09 8.65 -3.30
CA LYS A 46 -7.93 9.62 -4.02
C LYS A 46 -7.77 9.46 -5.53
N LYS A 47 -6.52 9.35 -5.99
CA LYS A 47 -6.14 9.23 -7.40
C LYS A 47 -6.66 7.94 -8.04
N TYR A 48 -6.78 6.86 -7.26
CA TYR A 48 -7.21 5.55 -7.74
C TYR A 48 -8.38 4.99 -6.92
N ASN A 49 -9.61 5.30 -7.35
CA ASN A 49 -10.87 4.87 -6.72
C ASN A 49 -11.63 3.81 -7.54
N GLN A 50 -11.28 3.60 -8.81
CA GLN A 50 -11.89 2.62 -9.68
C GLN A 50 -11.36 1.22 -9.39
N SER A 51 -12.26 0.30 -9.03
CA SER A 51 -11.89 -1.05 -8.63
C SER A 51 -12.79 -2.10 -9.28
N LEU A 52 -12.25 -3.30 -9.45
CA LEU A 52 -13.04 -4.48 -9.77
C LEU A 52 -13.75 -5.02 -8.54
N THR A 53 -14.85 -5.74 -8.75
CA THR A 53 -15.52 -6.52 -7.71
C THR A 53 -14.53 -7.42 -6.97
N PRO A 54 -14.63 -7.54 -5.63
CA PRO A 54 -13.79 -8.43 -4.85
C PRO A 54 -13.78 -9.85 -5.42
N THR A 55 -12.59 -10.46 -5.47
CA THR A 55 -12.40 -11.82 -5.99
C THR A 55 -11.41 -12.61 -5.13
N TRP A 56 -11.57 -13.93 -5.13
CA TRP A 56 -10.59 -14.87 -4.55
C TRP A 56 -9.38 -15.10 -5.46
N LYS A 57 -9.43 -14.67 -6.74
CA LYS A 57 -8.29 -14.76 -7.65
C LYS A 57 -7.18 -13.81 -7.18
N GLY A 58 -6.04 -14.38 -6.80
CA GLY A 58 -4.93 -13.62 -6.22
C GLY A 58 -5.19 -13.14 -4.79
N LYS A 59 -6.09 -13.83 -4.06
CA LYS A 59 -6.33 -13.65 -2.62
C LYS A 59 -5.03 -13.52 -1.82
N LYS A 60 -5.11 -12.82 -0.69
CA LYS A 60 -3.98 -12.64 0.21
C LYS A 60 -4.28 -13.26 1.56
N ALA A 61 -3.24 -13.76 2.21
CA ALA A 61 -3.32 -14.38 3.52
C ALA A 61 -2.70 -13.47 4.59
N ILE A 62 -3.36 -13.39 5.74
CA ILE A 62 -2.73 -13.02 7.01
C ILE A 62 -2.53 -14.32 7.78
N VAL A 63 -1.32 -14.56 8.27
CA VAL A 63 -1.00 -15.83 8.94
C VAL A 63 -0.36 -15.63 10.30
N ARG A 64 -0.55 -16.63 11.16
CA ARG A 64 0.25 -16.83 12.36
C ARG A 64 1.40 -17.76 12.01
N SER A 65 2.62 -17.22 11.91
CA SER A 65 3.78 -17.94 11.37
C SER A 65 4.14 -19.19 12.17
N ASP A 66 3.84 -19.21 13.48
CA ASP A 66 3.98 -20.35 14.39
C ASP A 66 3.04 -21.52 14.09
N LYS A 67 2.08 -21.35 13.15
CA LYS A 67 1.03 -22.34 12.85
C LYS A 67 1.08 -22.89 11.42
N ILE A 68 1.99 -22.36 10.60
CA ILE A 68 2.09 -22.65 9.17
C ILE A 68 3.39 -23.39 8.89
N GLY A 69 3.29 -24.53 8.20
CA GLY A 69 4.47 -25.29 7.77
C GLY A 69 5.02 -24.82 6.42
N ILE A 70 4.15 -24.59 5.44
CA ILE A 70 4.55 -24.21 4.07
C ILE A 70 3.68 -23.07 3.56
N MET A 71 4.32 -22.03 3.03
CA MET A 71 3.68 -20.84 2.49
C MET A 71 3.85 -20.74 0.96
N SER A 72 2.75 -20.50 0.25
CA SER A 72 2.77 -19.98 -1.13
C SER A 72 2.82 -18.45 -1.12
N VAL A 73 3.07 -17.83 -2.27
CA VAL A 73 3.00 -16.37 -2.45
C VAL A 73 1.66 -15.75 -2.03
N HIS A 74 0.58 -16.56 -1.98
CA HIS A 74 -0.78 -16.08 -1.71
C HIS A 74 -1.46 -16.67 -0.47
N TYR A 75 -1.06 -17.86 -0.02
CA TYR A 75 -1.74 -18.61 1.05
C TYR A 75 -0.87 -19.78 1.56
N ALA A 76 -1.21 -20.29 2.74
CA ALA A 76 -0.59 -21.46 3.36
C ALA A 76 -0.98 -22.76 2.65
N ILE A 77 0.03 -23.45 2.12
CA ILE A 77 -0.10 -24.76 1.47
C ILE A 77 -0.24 -25.85 2.55
N ALA A 78 0.59 -25.80 3.59
CA ALA A 78 0.58 -26.76 4.68
C ALA A 78 0.49 -26.06 6.04
N LYS A 79 -0.31 -26.62 6.93
CA LYS A 79 -0.59 -26.12 8.27
C LYS A 79 -0.33 -27.23 9.28
N TYR A 80 -0.02 -26.88 10.52
CA TYR A 80 0.07 -27.91 11.57
C TYR A 80 -1.29 -28.57 11.84
N PRO A 81 -1.32 -29.82 12.35
CA PRO A 81 -2.56 -30.54 12.62
C PRO A 81 -3.54 -29.71 13.47
N GLY A 82 -4.81 -29.70 13.06
CA GLY A 82 -5.88 -28.96 13.76
C GLY A 82 -5.96 -27.46 13.45
N ILE A 83 -5.02 -26.89 12.69
CA ILE A 83 -5.03 -25.49 12.31
C ILE A 83 -5.92 -25.23 11.09
N LYS A 84 -6.76 -24.21 11.20
CA LYS A 84 -7.81 -23.85 10.24
C LYS A 84 -7.51 -22.55 9.50
N THR A 85 -8.15 -22.43 8.33
CA THR A 85 -8.25 -21.21 7.55
C THR A 85 -9.59 -20.55 7.78
N LEU A 86 -9.59 -19.25 8.07
CA LEU A 86 -10.77 -18.40 8.07
C LEU A 86 -10.87 -17.68 6.72
N LEU A 87 -12.03 -17.76 6.05
CA LEU A 87 -12.33 -16.94 4.89
C LEU A 87 -13.01 -15.65 5.35
N ALA A 88 -12.32 -14.50 5.19
CA ALA A 88 -12.91 -13.21 5.53
C ALA A 88 -14.02 -12.86 4.53
N ASN A 89 -15.21 -12.51 5.04
CA ASN A 89 -16.27 -11.97 4.22
C ASN A 89 -15.82 -10.61 3.64
N SER A 90 -16.13 -10.34 2.37
CA SER A 90 -15.78 -9.09 1.70
C SER A 90 -16.44 -7.86 2.34
N THR A 91 -17.56 -8.04 3.05
CA THR A 91 -18.19 -7.00 3.87
C THR A 91 -17.37 -6.65 5.12
N LEU A 92 -16.59 -7.60 5.64
CA LEU A 92 -15.71 -7.41 6.81
C LEU A 92 -14.34 -6.90 6.40
N ALA A 93 -13.75 -7.48 5.36
CA ALA A 93 -12.45 -7.07 4.85
C ALA A 93 -12.27 -7.41 3.37
N VAL A 94 -11.70 -6.44 2.65
CA VAL A 94 -11.21 -6.61 1.28
C VAL A 94 -9.87 -5.89 1.15
N LEU A 95 -8.95 -6.49 0.41
CA LEU A 95 -7.64 -5.90 0.13
C LEU A 95 -7.66 -5.16 -1.21
N ARG A 96 -7.23 -3.90 -1.20
CA ARG A 96 -6.98 -3.11 -2.41
C ARG A 96 -5.63 -3.47 -2.99
N HIS A 97 -5.62 -4.09 -4.16
CA HIS A 97 -4.39 -4.43 -4.87
C HIS A 97 -4.21 -3.47 -6.04
N LEU A 98 -3.33 -2.49 -5.82
CA LEU A 98 -2.91 -1.52 -6.83
C LEU A 98 -1.99 -2.21 -7.83
N ARG A 99 -2.51 -2.53 -9.01
CA ARG A 99 -1.80 -3.29 -10.03
C ARG A 99 -1.28 -2.32 -11.09
N SER A 100 0.05 -2.22 -11.20
CA SER A 100 0.66 -1.39 -12.23
C SER A 100 0.38 -1.94 -13.63
N THR A 101 0.02 -1.05 -14.54
CA THR A 101 -0.10 -1.33 -15.98
C THR A 101 1.09 -0.79 -16.76
N LYS A 102 1.73 0.29 -16.28
CA LYS A 102 2.86 0.95 -16.95
C LYS A 102 4.18 0.17 -16.86
N HIS A 103 4.55 -0.30 -15.66
CA HIS A 103 5.88 -0.87 -15.39
C HIS A 103 5.89 -2.39 -15.24
N ARG A 104 4.82 -3.05 -15.68
CA ARG A 104 4.67 -4.49 -15.49
C ARG A 104 5.26 -5.25 -16.68
N ILE A 105 6.24 -6.11 -16.41
CA ILE A 105 6.94 -6.91 -17.44
C ILE A 105 6.00 -7.86 -18.18
N ASN A 106 5.01 -8.47 -17.49
CA ASN A 106 4.07 -9.41 -18.10
C ASN A 106 2.62 -9.16 -17.64
N GLY A 107 1.66 -9.16 -18.57
CA GLY A 107 0.24 -8.96 -18.27
C GLY A 107 -0.09 -7.52 -17.86
N SER A 108 0.59 -6.53 -18.45
CA SER A 108 0.33 -5.09 -18.27
C SER A 108 -1.09 -4.69 -18.66
N ALA A 109 -1.63 -5.32 -19.72
CA ALA A 109 -2.98 -5.09 -20.24
C ALA A 109 -4.08 -5.90 -19.54
N TRP A 110 -3.87 -6.36 -18.30
CA TRP A 110 -4.83 -7.20 -17.56
C TRP A 110 -6.23 -6.56 -17.42
N HIS A 111 -6.31 -5.24 -17.45
CA HIS A 111 -7.54 -4.46 -17.34
C HIS A 111 -8.30 -4.34 -18.68
N LEU A 112 -7.63 -4.69 -19.79
CA LEU A 112 -8.17 -4.72 -21.15
C LEU A 112 -8.31 -6.14 -21.69
N THR A 113 -7.97 -7.15 -20.89
CA THR A 113 -8.03 -8.55 -21.29
C THR A 113 -9.39 -9.12 -20.87
N PRO A 114 -10.19 -9.67 -21.81
CA PRO A 114 -11.42 -10.35 -21.47
C PRO A 114 -11.19 -11.55 -20.55
N ASN A 115 -12.19 -11.90 -19.74
CA ASN A 115 -12.20 -13.15 -19.01
C ASN A 115 -12.45 -14.35 -19.95
N GLU A 116 -12.48 -15.56 -19.39
CA GLU A 116 -12.76 -16.82 -20.13
C GLU A 116 -14.09 -16.79 -20.89
N ASN A 117 -15.03 -15.93 -20.47
CA ASN A 117 -16.34 -15.75 -21.08
C ASN A 117 -16.37 -14.57 -22.09
N GLY A 118 -15.21 -14.03 -22.49
CA GLY A 118 -15.11 -12.91 -23.43
C GLY A 118 -15.58 -11.56 -22.88
N THR A 119 -15.84 -11.45 -21.57
CA THR A 119 -16.32 -10.20 -20.94
C THR A 119 -15.15 -9.37 -20.42
N LEU A 120 -15.14 -8.07 -20.70
CA LEU A 120 -14.14 -7.14 -20.16
C LEU A 120 -14.32 -6.89 -18.65
N PRO A 121 -13.24 -6.54 -17.92
CA PRO A 121 -13.33 -6.17 -16.52
C PRO A 121 -14.19 -4.92 -16.31
N ILE A 122 -15.19 -5.02 -15.42
CA ILE A 122 -16.09 -3.91 -15.09
C ILE A 122 -15.55 -3.17 -13.86
N PHE A 123 -15.16 -1.92 -14.05
CA PHE A 123 -14.69 -1.04 -12.98
C PHE A 123 -15.85 -0.27 -12.34
N ARG A 124 -15.79 -0.11 -11.02
CA ARG A 124 -16.74 0.68 -10.23
C ARG A 124 -15.99 1.65 -9.35
N ASP A 125 -16.56 2.84 -9.16
CA ASP A 125 -16.06 3.82 -8.21
C ASP A 125 -16.31 3.33 -6.79
N VAL A 126 -15.24 3.00 -6.10
CA VAL A 126 -15.27 2.60 -4.69
C VAL A 126 -14.30 3.52 -3.95
N PRO A 127 -14.70 4.74 -3.57
CA PRO A 127 -13.85 5.60 -2.75
C PRO A 127 -13.70 5.01 -1.34
N LEU A 128 -12.66 5.44 -0.62
CA LEU A 128 -12.59 5.17 0.82
C LEU A 128 -13.65 5.98 1.56
N PRO A 129 -14.11 5.53 2.76
CA PRO A 129 -15.04 6.29 3.58
C PRO A 129 -14.57 7.74 3.78
N PRO A 130 -15.44 8.77 3.63
CA PRO A 130 -15.01 10.17 3.64
C PRO A 130 -14.26 10.58 4.92
N THR A 131 -14.69 10.11 6.08
CA THR A 131 -14.07 10.37 7.38
C THR A 131 -12.66 9.77 7.47
N PHE A 132 -12.51 8.53 7.04
CA PHE A 132 -11.21 7.85 6.97
C PHE A 132 -10.28 8.53 5.96
N SER A 133 -10.81 8.86 4.78
CA SER A 133 -10.09 9.55 3.70
C SER A 133 -9.56 10.92 4.16
N LYS A 134 -10.36 11.70 4.89
CA LYS A 134 -9.95 12.99 5.47
C LYS A 134 -8.84 12.82 6.51
N THR A 135 -9.02 11.89 7.45
CA THR A 135 -8.04 11.62 8.52
C THR A 135 -6.69 11.17 7.93
N LEU A 136 -6.75 10.25 6.96
CA LEU A 136 -5.56 9.74 6.27
C LEU A 136 -4.84 10.84 5.48
N ARG A 137 -5.59 11.71 4.78
CA ARG A 137 -5.05 12.88 4.08
C ARG A 137 -4.26 13.77 5.03
N GLU A 138 -4.87 14.16 6.16
CA GLU A 138 -4.25 15.07 7.12
C GLU A 138 -2.97 14.46 7.72
N ALA A 139 -3.01 13.17 8.07
CA ALA A 139 -1.85 12.44 8.56
C ALA A 139 -0.69 12.38 7.54
N ILE A 140 -1.00 12.13 6.26
CA ILE A 140 0.01 12.09 5.19
C ILE A 140 0.62 13.47 4.96
N ILE A 141 -0.21 14.52 4.85
CA ILE A 141 0.28 15.89 4.67
C ILE A 141 1.22 16.27 5.81
N LYS A 142 0.78 16.07 7.06
CA LYS A 142 1.60 16.34 8.25
C LYS A 142 2.93 15.58 8.22
N ARG A 143 2.93 14.30 7.82
CA ARG A 143 4.14 13.48 7.77
C ARG A 143 5.10 13.93 6.67
N VAL A 144 4.58 14.26 5.48
CA VAL A 144 5.42 14.73 4.37
C VAL A 144 6.01 16.10 4.69
N GLN A 145 5.20 17.03 5.20
CA GLN A 145 5.70 18.33 5.66
C GLN A 145 6.76 18.17 6.74
N PHE A 146 6.52 17.33 7.74
CA PHE A 146 7.53 17.03 8.76
C PHE A 146 8.86 16.58 8.14
N VAL A 147 8.84 15.70 7.12
CA VAL A 147 10.09 15.28 6.46
C VAL A 147 10.74 16.44 5.73
N TYR A 148 10.00 17.17 4.88
CA TYR A 148 10.59 18.18 4.00
C TYR A 148 10.92 19.52 4.68
N GLU A 149 10.23 19.87 5.77
CA GLU A 149 10.40 21.12 6.51
C GLU A 149 11.33 20.95 7.73
N THR A 150 11.53 19.73 8.24
CA THR A 150 12.45 19.51 9.35
C THR A 150 13.88 19.43 8.83
N ILE A 151 14.73 20.38 9.20
CA ILE A 151 16.18 20.23 9.09
C ILE A 151 16.59 19.18 10.13
N PRO A 152 17.12 18.01 9.73
CA PRO A 152 17.34 16.89 10.65
C PRO A 152 18.46 17.13 11.68
N VAL A 153 19.10 18.29 11.66
CA VAL A 153 20.29 18.61 12.45
C VAL A 153 20.27 20.08 12.88
N ASN A 154 20.72 20.34 14.11
CA ASN A 154 21.02 21.71 14.52
C ASN A 154 22.28 22.16 13.77
N CYS A 155 22.14 23.10 12.86
CA CYS A 155 23.24 23.61 12.04
C CYS A 155 24.43 24.11 12.85
N SER A 156 24.16 24.63 14.04
CA SER A 156 25.18 25.11 14.99
C SER A 156 26.05 23.97 15.56
N THR A 157 25.62 22.71 15.41
CA THR A 157 26.31 21.53 15.94
C THR A 157 27.11 20.77 14.89
N ILE A 158 27.01 21.16 13.61
CA ILE A 158 27.78 20.54 12.53
C ILE A 158 29.17 21.21 12.49
N PRO A 159 30.26 20.48 12.74
CA PRO A 159 31.60 21.03 12.58
C PRO A 159 31.81 21.45 11.13
N SER A 160 32.31 22.67 10.90
CA SER A 160 32.56 23.20 9.55
C SER A 160 33.43 22.27 8.70
N GLN A 161 34.40 21.58 9.33
CA GLN A 161 35.29 20.62 8.69
C GLN A 161 34.54 19.39 8.13
N LEU A 162 33.42 18.98 8.74
CA LEU A 162 32.60 17.87 8.24
C LEU A 162 31.84 18.27 6.98
N ALA A 163 31.41 19.53 6.85
CA ALA A 163 30.79 20.03 5.63
C ALA A 163 31.77 20.03 4.45
N ASP A 164 33.05 20.35 4.70
CA ASP A 164 34.10 20.35 3.67
C ASP A 164 34.53 18.92 3.23
N MET A 165 34.36 17.93 4.11
CA MET A 165 34.73 16.53 3.84
C MET A 165 33.66 15.73 3.10
N ILE A 166 32.39 16.15 3.18
CA ILE A 166 31.29 15.44 2.56
C ILE A 166 31.07 16.07 1.17
N ASN A 167 31.16 15.27 0.10
CA ASN A 167 30.73 15.66 -1.25
C ASN A 167 29.19 15.76 -1.38
N HIS A 168 28.53 16.34 -0.37
CA HIS A 168 27.11 16.63 -0.36
C HIS A 168 26.90 18.10 -0.02
N PRO A 169 25.85 18.74 -0.56
CA PRO A 169 25.53 20.12 -0.19
C PRO A 169 25.31 20.21 1.32
N ASP A 170 25.75 21.33 1.90
CA ASP A 170 25.57 21.60 3.32
C ASP A 170 24.07 21.43 3.67
N PRO A 171 23.73 20.49 4.58
CA PRO A 171 22.34 20.16 4.89
C PRO A 171 21.57 21.33 5.51
N CYS A 172 22.25 22.39 5.94
CA CYS A 172 21.66 23.59 6.51
C CYS A 172 21.34 24.67 5.48
N SER A 173 22.08 24.73 4.38
CA SER A 173 21.77 25.60 3.23
C SER A 173 20.90 24.89 2.20
N LYS A 174 21.07 23.58 2.02
CA LYS A 174 20.27 22.70 1.16
C LYS A 174 20.11 21.32 1.81
N PRO A 175 19.03 21.09 2.58
CA PRO A 175 18.80 19.82 3.29
C PRO A 175 18.61 18.61 2.35
N TRP A 176 18.37 18.85 1.06
CA TRP A 176 18.14 17.83 0.06
C TRP A 176 19.11 17.99 -1.11
N PRO A 177 19.83 16.93 -1.52
CA PRO A 177 20.63 16.95 -2.73
C PRO A 177 19.74 17.14 -3.96
N ASN A 178 20.20 17.95 -4.91
CA ASN A 178 19.59 18.05 -6.24
C ASN A 178 20.07 16.85 -7.06
N PHE A 179 19.17 15.94 -7.40
CA PHE A 179 19.42 14.83 -8.33
C PHE A 179 19.07 15.22 -9.75
#